data_AF-A0A7S9CQ60-F1
#
_entry.id   AF-A0A7S9CQ60-F1
#
_cell.length_a   1.000
_cell.length_b   1.000
_cell.length_c   1.000
_cell.angle_alpha   90.00
_cell.angle_beta   90.00
_cell.angle_gamma   90.00
#
_symmetry.space_group_name_H-M   'P 1'
#
loop_
_entity.id
_entity.type
_entity.pdbx_description
1 polymer ?
#
loop_
_entity_poly.entity_id
_entity_poly.type
_entity_poly.pdbx_seq_one_letter_code
_entity_poly.pdbx_strand_id
1 'polypeptide(L)'
;MRRPIDFALACGLFLLPIVPAAAQSTPNPAMNAPDQLAWQFFIQVNARAGGSNALFETWASDTDTFKVNPQFPAAPVPLQLHEPAVPELGRVALQRAGKLLPAIPPGRGVLEESRRNKDSFDFIVQNNLYKISGLRAAFGKTLSFPVGAMEVKANWVPVTDIPAFTNGKVAAADVPKLYHVNTGADGKQYAFVSMHIISKAVPNWTWATFEHKFNPGRCDIIGCRDSFGAQTNPVPPNQQADQGYPDCVKTPALTAMIASADWDPAFANYCLKGSQTDFTDATGLDVRLGNSVTENGFVDQSSCITCHGRAAWDSKGAATSSAGFDDNGAPLGPIQPAWYWSFSSQPPIFQGMSGLSQIATSADFVWSIPFCALDDTQDPPKVNRNCKGK
;
A
#
# COMPACT_ATOMS: atom_id res chain seq x y z
N MET A 1 38.29 -51.83 59.57
CA MET A 1 38.98 -52.89 58.81
C MET A 1 38.02 -53.42 57.76
N ARG A 2 38.41 -53.41 56.47
CA ARG A 2 37.68 -53.87 55.25
C ARG A 2 36.54 -52.95 54.76
N ARG A 3 36.32 -52.66 53.48
CA ARG A 3 37.00 -52.76 52.16
C ARG A 3 36.07 -51.98 51.18
N PRO A 4 36.55 -51.39 50.08
CA PRO A 4 35.71 -50.63 49.14
C PRO A 4 34.96 -51.58 48.18
N ILE A 5 33.81 -51.15 47.67
CA ILE A 5 33.12 -51.81 46.55
C ILE A 5 32.81 -50.74 45.50
N ASP A 6 33.49 -50.87 44.37
CA ASP A 6 33.16 -50.24 43.10
C ASP A 6 31.83 -50.78 42.58
N PHE A 7 30.92 -49.89 42.15
CA PHE A 7 29.86 -50.24 41.22
C PHE A 7 29.90 -49.28 40.04
N ALA A 8 30.27 -49.83 38.89
CA ALA A 8 30.20 -49.20 37.60
C ALA A 8 28.75 -48.89 37.23
N LEU A 9 28.43 -47.62 36.98
CA LEU A 9 27.19 -47.22 36.31
C LEU A 9 27.39 -47.40 34.80
N ALA A 10 26.78 -48.44 34.24
CA ALA A 10 26.63 -48.58 32.80
C ALA A 10 25.57 -47.57 32.31
N CYS A 11 26.02 -46.47 31.68
CA CYS A 11 25.15 -45.61 30.89
C CYS A 11 24.69 -46.38 29.65
N GLY A 12 23.44 -46.87 29.68
CA GLY A 12 22.75 -47.33 28.48
C GLY A 12 22.48 -46.16 27.54
N LEU A 13 23.22 -46.07 26.44
CA LEU A 13 22.82 -45.26 25.29
C LEU A 13 21.52 -45.83 24.71
N PHE A 14 20.39 -45.22 25.03
CA PHE A 14 19.19 -45.34 24.20
C PHE A 14 19.41 -44.45 22.97
N LEU A 15 19.84 -45.07 21.87
CA LEU A 15 19.76 -44.50 20.53
C LEU A 15 18.28 -44.38 20.16
N LEU A 16 17.70 -43.20 20.38
CA LEU A 16 16.43 -42.85 19.77
C LEU A 16 16.64 -42.76 18.25
N PRO A 17 15.75 -43.32 17.42
CA PRO A 17 15.81 -43.12 15.99
C PRO A 17 15.65 -41.63 15.69
N ILE A 18 16.67 -41.05 15.06
CA ILE A 18 16.61 -39.68 14.51
C ILE A 18 15.60 -39.74 13.37
N VAL A 19 14.36 -39.38 13.67
CA VAL A 19 13.38 -39.02 12.64
C VAL A 19 13.91 -37.74 12.02
N PRO A 20 14.15 -37.66 10.70
CA PRO A 20 14.50 -36.39 10.08
C PRO A 20 13.35 -35.43 10.37
N ALA A 21 13.65 -34.32 11.04
CA ALA A 21 12.68 -33.25 11.23
C ALA A 21 12.16 -32.89 9.83
N ALA A 22 10.89 -33.20 9.57
CA ALA A 22 10.22 -32.73 8.37
C ALA A 22 10.43 -31.22 8.35
N ALA A 23 11.01 -30.71 7.25
CA ALA A 23 11.20 -29.28 7.06
C ALA A 23 9.89 -28.59 7.42
N GLN A 24 9.88 -27.79 8.49
CA GLN A 24 8.74 -26.96 8.82
C GLN A 24 8.40 -26.18 7.56
N SER A 25 7.14 -26.26 7.13
CA SER A 25 6.62 -25.50 6.00
C SER A 25 7.15 -24.07 6.11
N THR A 26 7.76 -23.57 5.03
CA THR A 26 8.35 -22.23 4.94
C THR A 26 7.42 -21.20 5.60
N PRO A 27 7.90 -20.44 6.60
CA PRO A 27 7.14 -19.34 7.19
C PRO A 27 6.58 -18.43 6.09
N ASN A 28 5.34 -17.93 6.21
CA ASN A 28 4.76 -17.05 5.20
C ASN A 28 5.75 -15.90 4.92
N PRO A 29 6.34 -15.80 3.71
CA PRO A 29 7.38 -14.82 3.41
C PRO A 29 6.88 -13.40 3.62
N ALA A 30 5.57 -13.16 3.46
CA ALA A 30 4.97 -11.86 3.71
C ALA A 30 5.16 -11.38 5.15
N MET A 31 5.09 -12.28 6.14
CA MET A 31 5.23 -11.91 7.54
C MET A 31 6.69 -11.85 8.01
N ASN A 32 7.58 -12.61 7.36
CA ASN A 32 8.95 -12.83 7.86
C ASN A 32 10.03 -12.13 7.02
N ALA A 33 9.71 -11.82 5.76
CA ALA A 33 10.58 -11.11 4.83
C ALA A 33 9.75 -10.12 3.98
N PRO A 34 9.04 -9.17 4.61
CA PRO A 34 8.09 -8.30 3.90
C PRO A 34 8.77 -7.43 2.84
N ASP A 35 10.03 -7.01 3.04
CA ASP A 35 10.80 -6.26 2.03
C ASP A 35 11.18 -7.12 0.81
N GLN A 36 11.48 -8.41 1.02
CA GLN A 36 11.71 -9.33 -0.09
C GLN A 36 10.43 -9.52 -0.91
N LEU A 37 9.30 -9.73 -0.23
CA LEU A 37 8.01 -9.87 -0.89
C LEU A 37 7.60 -8.58 -1.61
N ALA A 38 7.86 -7.42 -1.01
CA ALA A 38 7.65 -6.11 -1.64
C ALA A 38 8.36 -6.03 -3.00
N TRP A 39 9.64 -6.44 -3.06
CA TRP A 39 10.39 -6.50 -4.31
C TRP A 39 9.84 -7.53 -5.30
N GLN A 40 9.37 -8.70 -4.83
CA GLN A 40 8.69 -9.68 -5.67
C GLN A 40 7.43 -9.10 -6.31
N PHE A 41 6.60 -8.41 -5.52
CA PHE A 41 5.42 -7.74 -6.04
C PHE A 41 5.78 -6.61 -7.00
N PHE A 42 6.76 -5.78 -6.68
CA PHE A 42 7.19 -4.70 -7.58
C PHE A 42 7.67 -5.24 -8.93
N ILE A 43 8.43 -6.34 -8.96
CA ILE A 43 8.81 -7.00 -10.20
C ILE A 43 7.59 -7.58 -10.92
N GLN A 44 6.70 -8.28 -10.19
CA GLN A 44 5.52 -8.92 -10.76
C GLN A 44 4.57 -7.91 -11.41
N VAL A 45 4.19 -6.85 -10.70
CA VAL A 45 3.21 -5.87 -11.20
C VAL A 45 3.78 -5.02 -12.33
N ASN A 46 5.11 -4.88 -12.39
CA ASN A 46 5.81 -4.13 -13.44
C ASN A 46 6.36 -5.02 -14.57
N ALA A 47 6.01 -6.32 -14.58
CA ALA A 47 6.38 -7.22 -15.66
C ALA A 47 5.84 -6.73 -17.02
N ARG A 48 6.54 -7.04 -18.10
CA ARG A 48 6.16 -6.60 -19.45
C ARG A 48 4.80 -7.18 -19.86
N ALA A 49 3.91 -6.34 -20.36
CA ALA A 49 2.56 -6.72 -20.80
C ALA A 49 2.20 -6.23 -22.22
N GLY A 50 3.22 -6.12 -23.08
CA GLY A 50 3.08 -5.76 -24.50
C GLY A 50 3.22 -4.26 -24.76
N GLY A 51 3.89 -3.92 -25.86
CA GLY A 51 4.27 -2.53 -26.16
C GLY A 51 5.18 -1.95 -25.08
N SER A 52 4.87 -0.73 -24.64
CA SER A 52 5.50 -0.05 -23.49
C SER A 52 4.81 -0.36 -22.16
N ASN A 53 3.82 -1.26 -22.10
CA ASN A 53 3.03 -1.43 -20.89
C ASN A 53 3.67 -2.40 -19.88
N ALA A 54 3.59 -2.03 -18.62
CA ALA A 54 3.71 -2.89 -17.45
C ALA A 54 2.40 -3.64 -17.16
N LEU A 55 2.47 -4.75 -16.42
CA LEU A 55 1.33 -5.62 -16.13
C LEU A 55 0.21 -4.87 -15.40
N PHE A 56 0.53 -4.03 -14.43
CA PHE A 56 -0.49 -3.26 -13.71
C PHE A 56 -1.25 -2.29 -14.62
N GLU A 57 -0.67 -1.85 -15.74
CA GLU A 57 -1.34 -0.97 -16.71
C GLU A 57 -2.37 -1.72 -17.59
N THR A 58 -2.49 -3.04 -17.39
CA THR A 58 -3.57 -3.86 -17.95
C THR A 58 -4.72 -4.08 -16.99
N TRP A 59 -4.55 -3.67 -15.73
CA TRP A 59 -5.53 -3.87 -14.67
C TRP A 59 -6.64 -2.82 -14.72
N ALA A 60 -7.77 -3.14 -14.08
CA ALA A 60 -8.94 -2.28 -14.04
C ALA A 60 -8.67 -1.02 -13.21
N SER A 61 -8.88 0.15 -13.81
CA SER A 61 -8.85 1.45 -13.13
C SER A 61 -10.12 1.71 -12.31
N ASP A 62 -10.18 2.83 -11.60
CA ASP A 62 -11.38 3.29 -10.89
C ASP A 62 -12.55 3.50 -11.85
N THR A 63 -12.28 4.05 -13.03
CA THR A 63 -13.31 4.27 -14.06
C THR A 63 -13.81 2.98 -14.70
N ASP A 64 -13.01 1.90 -14.66
CA ASP A 64 -13.44 0.56 -15.08
C ASP A 64 -14.28 -0.15 -14.02
N THR A 65 -13.98 0.10 -12.75
CA THR A 65 -14.53 -0.62 -11.60
C THR A 65 -15.83 0.02 -11.09
N PHE A 66 -15.89 1.34 -11.01
CA PHE A 66 -16.99 2.08 -10.37
C PHE A 66 -17.92 2.75 -11.39
N LYS A 67 -18.53 1.93 -12.26
CA LYS A 67 -19.50 2.34 -13.29
C LYS A 67 -20.71 1.41 -13.33
N VAL A 68 -21.75 1.78 -14.09
CA VAL A 68 -23.02 1.01 -14.17
C VAL A 68 -22.78 -0.45 -14.57
N ASN A 69 -21.90 -0.68 -15.53
CA ASN A 69 -21.52 -2.00 -16.03
C ASN A 69 -20.00 -2.15 -15.96
N PRO A 70 -19.45 -2.50 -14.78
CA PRO A 70 -18.01 -2.64 -14.63
C PRO A 70 -17.52 -3.80 -15.50
N GLN A 71 -16.38 -3.61 -16.16
CA GLN A 71 -15.77 -4.62 -17.03
C GLN A 71 -14.26 -4.59 -16.81
N PHE A 72 -13.66 -5.76 -16.63
CA PHE A 72 -12.20 -5.84 -16.58
C PHE A 72 -11.64 -5.56 -17.98
N PRO A 73 -10.61 -4.71 -18.12
CA PRO A 73 -10.03 -4.39 -19.43
C PRO A 73 -9.54 -5.65 -20.15
N ALA A 74 -9.91 -5.79 -21.43
CA ALA A 74 -9.43 -6.88 -22.28
C ALA A 74 -8.04 -6.60 -22.89
N ALA A 75 -7.60 -5.34 -22.84
CA ALA A 75 -6.32 -4.85 -23.35
C ALA A 75 -5.84 -3.69 -22.45
N PRO A 76 -4.54 -3.34 -22.50
CA PRO A 76 -4.03 -2.17 -21.81
C PRO A 76 -4.81 -0.91 -22.17
N VAL A 77 -5.15 -0.11 -21.16
CA VAL A 77 -5.84 1.18 -21.33
C VAL A 77 -4.86 2.33 -21.02
N PRO A 78 -4.91 3.45 -21.79
CA PRO A 78 -4.09 4.62 -21.50
C PRO A 78 -4.25 5.09 -20.05
N LEU A 79 -3.21 5.72 -19.50
CA LEU A 79 -3.21 6.17 -18.11
C LEU A 79 -4.42 7.09 -17.84
N GLN A 80 -5.18 6.79 -16.80
CA GLN A 80 -6.37 7.52 -16.37
C GLN A 80 -6.02 8.47 -15.23
N LEU A 81 -5.12 9.41 -15.54
CA LEU A 81 -4.47 10.25 -14.55
C LEU A 81 -5.39 11.34 -14.01
N HIS A 82 -5.28 11.61 -12.71
CA HIS A 82 -5.95 12.70 -12.04
C HIS A 82 -5.05 13.36 -10.99
N GLU A 83 -5.40 14.58 -10.59
CA GLU A 83 -4.76 15.26 -9.46
C GLU A 83 -5.02 14.49 -8.16
N PRO A 84 -4.00 14.26 -7.30
CA PRO A 84 -4.17 13.56 -6.03
C PRO A 84 -4.89 14.44 -5.00
N ALA A 85 -5.96 13.93 -4.39
CA ALA A 85 -6.67 14.65 -3.32
C ALA A 85 -6.04 14.42 -1.93
N VAL A 86 -5.32 13.32 -1.76
CA VAL A 86 -4.79 12.86 -0.46
C VAL A 86 -3.82 13.87 0.20
N PRO A 87 -2.83 14.44 -0.50
CA PRO A 87 -1.94 15.47 0.06
C PRO A 87 -2.68 16.66 0.66
N GLU A 88 -3.63 17.23 -0.07
CA GLU A 88 -4.38 18.41 0.36
C GLU A 88 -5.30 18.08 1.55
N LEU A 89 -6.03 16.97 1.47
CA LEU A 89 -6.90 16.53 2.55
C LEU A 89 -6.11 16.23 3.83
N GLY A 90 -4.93 15.63 3.71
CA GLY A 90 -4.04 15.36 4.84
C GLY A 90 -3.57 16.64 5.52
N ARG A 91 -3.08 17.61 4.74
CA ARG A 91 -2.66 18.94 5.27
C ARG A 91 -3.80 19.64 6.01
N VAL A 92 -4.99 19.66 5.41
CA VAL A 92 -6.19 20.25 6.05
C VAL A 92 -6.54 19.51 7.34
N ALA A 93 -6.48 18.18 7.36
CA ALA A 93 -6.77 17.39 8.55
C ALA A 93 -5.77 17.67 9.69
N LEU A 94 -4.46 17.73 9.39
CA LEU A 94 -3.43 18.09 10.36
C LEU A 94 -3.62 19.49 10.93
N GLN A 95 -3.89 20.47 10.07
CA GLN A 95 -4.13 21.84 10.51
C GLN A 95 -5.35 21.94 11.44
N ARG A 96 -6.45 21.24 11.11
CA ARG A 96 -7.64 21.16 11.96
C ARG A 96 -7.35 20.49 13.30
N ALA A 97 -6.48 19.49 13.31
CA ALA A 97 -5.99 18.82 14.51
C ALA A 97 -4.96 19.65 15.31
N GLY A 98 -4.67 20.89 14.90
CA GLY A 98 -3.69 21.76 15.57
C GLY A 98 -2.24 21.29 15.42
N LYS A 99 -1.95 20.42 14.46
CA LYS A 99 -0.62 19.84 14.25
C LYS A 99 0.22 20.71 13.31
N LEU A 100 1.53 20.71 13.55
CA LEU A 100 2.48 21.36 12.66
C LEU A 100 2.58 20.58 11.36
N LEU A 101 2.61 21.31 10.24
CA LEU A 101 2.87 20.70 8.95
C LEU A 101 4.38 20.52 8.74
N PRO A 102 4.82 19.40 8.16
CA PRO A 102 6.18 19.26 7.69
C PRO A 102 6.58 20.43 6.79
N ALA A 103 7.82 20.92 6.95
CA ALA A 103 8.40 22.00 6.16
C ALA A 103 8.84 21.52 4.77
N ILE A 104 7.97 20.78 4.08
CA ILE A 104 8.19 20.28 2.72
C ILE A 104 7.25 21.08 1.79
N PRO A 105 7.78 21.77 0.76
CA PRO A 105 6.95 22.42 -0.24
C PRO A 105 5.98 21.42 -0.88
N PRO A 106 4.72 21.80 -1.15
CA PRO A 106 3.82 20.94 -1.91
C PRO A 106 4.43 20.58 -3.26
N GLY A 107 4.54 19.28 -3.55
CA GLY A 107 4.87 18.81 -4.89
C GLY A 107 3.84 19.32 -5.90
N ARG A 108 4.30 19.82 -7.05
CA ARG A 108 3.40 20.25 -8.15
C ARG A 108 3.54 19.31 -9.33
N GLY A 109 2.46 19.13 -10.09
CA GLY A 109 2.49 18.43 -11.37
C GLY A 109 2.59 16.91 -11.28
N VAL A 110 2.36 16.34 -10.09
CA VAL A 110 2.23 14.89 -9.92
C VAL A 110 0.77 14.52 -10.11
N LEU A 111 0.52 13.60 -11.03
CA LEU A 111 -0.78 12.96 -11.20
C LEU A 111 -0.73 11.53 -10.65
N GLU A 112 -1.89 10.93 -10.44
CA GLU A 112 -1.98 9.54 -9.99
C GLU A 112 -3.11 8.78 -10.66
N GLU A 113 -3.05 7.46 -10.53
CA GLU A 113 -4.16 6.55 -10.79
C GLU A 113 -4.07 5.34 -9.86
N SER A 114 -5.21 4.70 -9.63
CA SER A 114 -5.30 3.43 -8.90
C SER A 114 -5.78 2.32 -9.82
N ARG A 115 -5.20 1.12 -9.71
CA ARG A 115 -5.56 -0.04 -10.53
C ARG A 115 -5.59 -1.34 -9.72
N ARG A 116 -6.42 -2.28 -10.16
CA ARG A 116 -6.78 -3.49 -9.41
C ARG A 116 -6.71 -4.72 -10.29
N ASN A 117 -6.03 -5.75 -9.82
CA ASN A 117 -5.95 -6.98 -10.57
C ASN A 117 -7.31 -7.68 -10.66
N LYS A 118 -7.37 -8.77 -11.44
CA LYS A 118 -8.62 -9.48 -11.73
C LYS A 118 -9.30 -10.00 -10.47
N ASP A 119 -8.55 -10.51 -9.51
CA ASP A 119 -9.08 -11.04 -8.24
C ASP A 119 -9.75 -9.95 -7.39
N SER A 120 -9.10 -8.78 -7.26
CA SER A 120 -9.68 -7.62 -6.58
C SER A 120 -10.95 -7.12 -7.29
N PHE A 121 -10.87 -6.98 -8.62
CA PHE A 121 -11.99 -6.52 -9.44
C PHE A 121 -13.20 -7.46 -9.34
N ASP A 122 -12.99 -8.75 -9.52
CA ASP A 122 -14.04 -9.76 -9.47
C ASP A 122 -14.72 -9.79 -8.11
N PHE A 123 -13.95 -9.70 -7.02
CA PHE A 123 -14.50 -9.65 -5.68
C PHE A 123 -15.42 -8.43 -5.51
N ILE A 124 -14.99 -7.24 -5.96
CA ILE A 124 -15.81 -6.01 -5.89
C ILE A 124 -17.11 -6.18 -6.69
N VAL A 125 -17.02 -6.68 -7.93
CA VAL A 125 -18.18 -6.79 -8.83
C VAL A 125 -19.17 -7.85 -8.36
N GLN A 126 -18.69 -9.06 -8.03
CA GLN A 126 -19.53 -10.17 -7.61
C GLN A 126 -20.27 -9.88 -6.29
N ASN A 127 -19.65 -9.10 -5.39
CA ASN A 127 -20.26 -8.69 -4.14
C ASN A 127 -21.03 -7.35 -4.24
N ASN A 128 -21.20 -6.80 -5.46
CA ASN A 128 -21.89 -5.54 -5.69
C ASN A 128 -21.29 -4.33 -4.95
N LEU A 129 -20.01 -4.38 -4.57
CA LEU A 129 -19.36 -3.33 -3.76
C LEU A 129 -19.03 -2.06 -4.56
N TYR A 130 -19.23 -2.09 -5.88
CA TYR A 130 -19.04 -0.93 -6.76
C TYR A 130 -20.21 0.06 -6.77
N LYS A 131 -21.27 -0.18 -5.98
CA LYS A 131 -22.48 0.67 -5.94
C LYS A 131 -23.06 0.81 -4.52
N ILE A 132 -23.69 1.95 -4.25
CA ILE A 132 -24.21 2.30 -2.91
C ILE A 132 -25.27 1.31 -2.43
N SER A 133 -26.17 0.83 -3.29
CA SER A 133 -27.15 -0.20 -2.91
C SER A 133 -26.49 -1.50 -2.44
N GLY A 134 -25.37 -1.89 -3.05
CA GLY A 134 -24.59 -3.05 -2.65
C GLY A 134 -23.86 -2.84 -1.33
N LEU A 135 -23.33 -1.65 -1.08
CA LEU A 135 -22.77 -1.29 0.23
C LEU A 135 -23.82 -1.39 1.34
N ARG A 136 -25.04 -0.89 1.10
CA ARG A 136 -26.17 -1.04 2.05
C ARG A 136 -26.48 -2.52 2.32
N ALA A 137 -26.52 -3.35 1.28
CA ALA A 137 -26.78 -4.79 1.41
C ALA A 137 -25.61 -5.57 2.06
N ALA A 138 -24.40 -5.01 2.04
CA ALA A 138 -23.22 -5.58 2.68
C ALA A 138 -22.99 -5.09 4.11
N PHE A 139 -23.78 -4.10 4.59
CA PHE A 139 -23.63 -3.58 5.94
C PHE A 139 -23.73 -4.69 6.99
N GLY A 140 -22.77 -4.74 7.90
CA GLY A 140 -22.66 -5.73 8.96
C GLY A 140 -21.94 -7.03 8.56
N LYS A 141 -21.57 -7.20 7.29
CA LYS A 141 -20.84 -8.40 6.84
C LYS A 141 -19.34 -8.23 7.01
N THR A 142 -18.66 -9.33 7.35
CA THR A 142 -17.21 -9.39 7.27
C THR A 142 -16.81 -9.61 5.81
N LEU A 143 -16.11 -8.65 5.23
CA LEU A 143 -15.48 -8.81 3.93
C LEU A 143 -14.07 -9.36 4.09
N SER A 144 -13.69 -10.27 3.19
CA SER A 144 -12.33 -10.76 3.07
C SER A 144 -12.01 -10.99 1.61
N PHE A 145 -11.13 -10.17 1.06
CA PHE A 145 -10.65 -10.33 -0.31
C PHE A 145 -9.89 -11.67 -0.45
N PRO A 146 -9.86 -12.25 -1.66
CA PRO A 146 -9.06 -13.45 -1.92
C PRO A 146 -7.56 -13.14 -1.78
N VAL A 147 -6.75 -14.15 -1.42
CA VAL A 147 -5.30 -14.00 -1.20
C VAL A 147 -4.56 -13.41 -2.41
N GLY A 148 -5.05 -13.67 -3.63
CA GLY A 148 -4.48 -13.13 -4.87
C GLY A 148 -4.85 -11.68 -5.16
N ALA A 149 -5.72 -11.04 -4.37
CA ALA A 149 -6.11 -9.65 -4.56
C ALA A 149 -4.92 -8.70 -4.40
N MET A 150 -4.76 -7.80 -5.37
CA MET A 150 -3.78 -6.72 -5.37
C MET A 150 -4.38 -5.42 -5.89
N GLU A 151 -3.91 -4.30 -5.35
CA GLU A 151 -4.11 -2.98 -5.94
C GLU A 151 -2.78 -2.22 -6.00
N VAL A 152 -2.67 -1.32 -6.96
CA VAL A 152 -1.57 -0.36 -7.04
C VAL A 152 -2.15 1.05 -7.07
N LYS A 153 -1.42 1.99 -6.48
CA LYS A 153 -1.59 3.42 -6.71
C LYS A 153 -0.28 3.93 -7.29
N ALA A 154 -0.30 4.38 -8.53
CA ALA A 154 0.88 4.82 -9.28
C ALA A 154 0.85 6.34 -9.42
N ASN A 155 1.99 7.00 -9.18
CA ASN A 155 2.15 8.42 -9.42
C ASN A 155 3.03 8.67 -10.64
N TRP A 156 2.68 9.73 -11.36
CA TRP A 156 3.20 10.04 -12.67
C TRP A 156 3.46 11.53 -12.80
N VAL A 157 4.53 11.90 -13.49
CA VAL A 157 4.89 13.30 -13.78
C VAL A 157 5.04 13.45 -15.29
N PRO A 158 4.54 14.53 -15.92
CA PRO A 158 4.80 14.78 -17.33
C PRO A 158 6.30 14.69 -17.64
N VAL A 159 6.68 14.06 -18.75
CA VAL A 159 8.11 13.91 -19.10
C VAL A 159 8.84 15.27 -19.14
N THR A 160 8.13 16.34 -19.51
CA THR A 160 8.64 17.72 -19.53
C THR A 160 9.02 18.26 -18.15
N ASP A 161 8.43 17.72 -17.09
CA ASP A 161 8.51 18.27 -15.74
C ASP A 161 9.49 17.50 -14.85
N ILE A 162 10.01 16.35 -15.33
CA ILE A 162 11.01 15.54 -14.62
C ILE A 162 12.30 16.31 -14.28
N PRO A 163 12.84 17.20 -15.14
CA PRO A 163 13.98 18.03 -14.75
C PRO A 163 13.68 18.88 -13.51
N ALA A 164 12.48 19.45 -13.39
CA ALA A 164 12.08 20.21 -12.21
C ALA A 164 11.86 19.29 -10.99
N PHE A 165 11.15 18.17 -11.18
CA PHE A 165 10.90 17.17 -10.13
C PHE A 165 12.19 16.64 -9.49
N THR A 166 13.25 16.49 -10.29
CA THR A 166 14.54 15.95 -9.83
C THR A 166 15.56 17.02 -9.40
N ASN A 167 15.14 18.27 -9.22
CA ASN A 167 16.04 19.40 -8.94
C ASN A 167 17.20 19.50 -9.95
N GLY A 168 16.91 19.26 -11.23
CA GLY A 168 17.86 19.35 -12.34
C GLY A 168 18.79 18.15 -12.50
N LYS A 169 18.64 17.08 -11.70
CA LYS A 169 19.51 15.89 -11.78
C LYS A 169 19.28 15.05 -13.03
N VAL A 170 18.09 15.12 -13.64
CA VAL A 170 17.77 14.40 -14.88
C VAL A 170 17.44 15.38 -15.99
N ALA A 171 18.16 15.27 -17.11
CA ALA A 171 17.83 16.00 -18.32
C ALA A 171 16.63 15.37 -19.03
N ALA A 172 15.81 16.19 -19.71
CA ALA A 172 14.61 15.73 -20.42
C ALA A 172 14.92 14.61 -21.44
N ALA A 173 16.07 14.67 -22.11
CA ALA A 173 16.49 13.67 -23.09
C ALA A 173 16.85 12.29 -22.48
N ASP A 174 17.13 12.24 -21.18
CA ASP A 174 17.47 11.00 -20.48
C ASP A 174 16.27 10.36 -19.77
N VAL A 175 15.12 11.05 -19.73
CA VAL A 175 13.91 10.56 -19.06
C VAL A 175 13.50 9.16 -19.56
N PRO A 176 13.37 8.89 -20.87
CA PRO A 176 12.96 7.56 -21.36
C PRO A 176 14.00 6.45 -21.11
N LYS A 177 15.23 6.79 -20.69
CA LYS A 177 16.27 5.81 -20.33
C LYS A 177 16.25 5.47 -18.84
N LEU A 178 15.75 6.40 -18.02
CA LEU A 178 15.83 6.33 -16.57
C LEU A 178 14.48 6.00 -15.94
N TYR A 179 13.40 6.39 -16.60
CA TYR A 179 12.03 6.21 -16.13
C TYR A 179 11.27 5.29 -17.06
N HIS A 180 10.36 4.53 -16.47
CA HIS A 180 9.28 3.92 -17.22
C HIS A 180 8.34 5.03 -17.70
N VAL A 181 8.07 5.06 -19.00
CA VAL A 181 7.27 6.11 -19.64
C VAL A 181 6.09 5.48 -20.37
N ASN A 182 4.90 6.02 -20.14
CA ASN A 182 3.71 5.62 -20.86
C ASN A 182 2.83 6.83 -21.24
N THR A 183 1.82 6.59 -22.08
CA THR A 183 0.95 7.61 -22.65
C THR A 183 -0.36 7.72 -21.87
N GLY A 184 -0.69 8.93 -21.44
CA GLY A 184 -1.98 9.23 -20.80
C GLY A 184 -3.14 9.28 -21.78
N ALA A 185 -4.37 9.26 -21.26
CA ALA A 185 -5.58 9.42 -22.06
C ALA A 185 -5.66 10.76 -22.82
N ASP A 186 -4.87 11.77 -22.42
CA ASP A 186 -4.73 13.06 -23.09
C ASP A 186 -3.67 13.06 -24.22
N GLY A 187 -3.03 11.91 -24.48
CA GLY A 187 -2.01 11.72 -25.51
C GLY A 187 -0.61 12.21 -25.12
N LYS A 188 -0.38 12.68 -23.88
CA LYS A 188 0.95 13.09 -23.42
C LYS A 188 1.71 11.93 -22.80
N GLN A 189 3.03 12.06 -22.78
CA GLN A 189 3.92 11.10 -22.13
C GLN A 189 4.17 11.48 -20.67
N TYR A 190 4.09 10.48 -19.81
CA TYR A 190 4.29 10.59 -18.38
C TYR A 190 5.35 9.60 -17.92
N ALA A 191 6.23 10.07 -17.05
CA ALA A 191 7.21 9.23 -16.35
C ALA A 191 6.62 8.78 -15.01
N PHE A 192 6.70 7.47 -14.77
CA PHE A 192 6.37 6.86 -13.49
C PHE A 192 7.32 7.39 -12.41
N VAL A 193 6.87 7.77 -11.21
CA VAL A 193 7.79 8.33 -10.18
C VAL A 193 7.71 7.62 -8.84
N SER A 194 6.56 7.03 -8.53
CA SER A 194 6.35 6.29 -7.28
C SER A 194 5.13 5.39 -7.37
N MET A 195 5.05 4.42 -6.46
CA MET A 195 3.88 3.54 -6.34
C MET A 195 3.71 2.98 -4.95
N HIS A 196 2.46 2.87 -4.53
CA HIS A 196 2.04 1.94 -3.49
C HIS A 196 1.55 0.64 -4.12
N ILE A 197 1.95 -0.49 -3.54
CA ILE A 197 1.41 -1.81 -3.86
C ILE A 197 0.79 -2.37 -2.59
N ILE A 198 -0.44 -2.86 -2.71
CA ILE A 198 -1.14 -3.56 -1.64
C ILE A 198 -1.53 -4.97 -2.09
N SER A 199 -1.43 -5.95 -1.20
CA SER A 199 -1.80 -7.34 -1.49
C SER A 199 -2.43 -8.02 -0.28
N LYS A 200 -3.42 -8.89 -0.53
CA LYS A 200 -4.06 -9.73 0.50
C LYS A 200 -3.24 -10.98 0.87
N ALA A 201 -1.93 -10.97 0.64
CA ALA A 201 -1.03 -12.07 1.01
C ALA A 201 -1.00 -12.37 2.52
N VAL A 202 -1.46 -11.43 3.36
CA VAL A 202 -1.65 -11.59 4.82
C VAL A 202 -2.99 -11.00 5.26
N PRO A 203 -3.53 -11.38 6.43
CA PRO A 203 -4.83 -10.87 6.91
C PRO A 203 -4.92 -9.35 7.00
N ASN A 204 -3.88 -8.68 7.51
CA ASN A 204 -3.81 -7.22 7.63
C ASN A 204 -3.42 -6.52 6.32
N TRP A 205 -3.35 -7.27 5.20
CA TRP A 205 -2.75 -6.85 3.93
C TRP A 205 -1.26 -6.46 4.03
N THR A 206 -0.53 -6.68 2.95
CA THR A 206 0.86 -6.23 2.80
C THR A 206 0.85 -4.91 2.04
N TRP A 207 1.53 -3.89 2.57
CA TRP A 207 1.86 -2.66 1.86
C TRP A 207 3.34 -2.63 1.52
N ALA A 208 3.63 -2.09 0.35
CA ALA A 208 4.96 -1.70 -0.05
C ALA A 208 4.90 -0.38 -0.79
N THR A 209 5.90 0.48 -0.59
CA THR A 209 5.97 1.75 -1.32
C THR A 209 7.32 1.98 -1.95
N PHE A 210 7.30 2.35 -3.22
CA PHE A 210 8.47 2.53 -4.07
C PHE A 210 8.53 3.96 -4.58
N GLU A 211 9.74 4.48 -4.69
CA GLU A 211 10.00 5.81 -5.21
C GLU A 211 11.24 5.79 -6.09
N HIS A 212 11.23 6.61 -7.14
CA HIS A 212 12.37 6.73 -8.04
C HIS A 212 13.61 7.23 -7.30
N LYS A 213 14.80 6.73 -7.65
CA LYS A 213 16.04 7.07 -6.92
C LYS A 213 16.39 8.55 -6.95
N PHE A 214 15.95 9.26 -8.00
CA PHE A 214 16.16 10.70 -8.17
C PHE A 214 15.07 11.58 -7.55
N ASN A 215 14.09 11.02 -6.86
CA ASN A 215 13.18 11.82 -6.04
C ASN A 215 13.98 12.48 -4.89
N PRO A 216 14.09 13.83 -4.85
CA PRO A 216 14.89 14.51 -3.84
C PRO A 216 14.38 14.27 -2.41
N GLY A 217 13.07 14.09 -2.22
CA GLY A 217 12.44 13.89 -0.92
C GLY A 217 12.33 12.43 -0.46
N ARG A 218 12.95 11.48 -1.19
CA ARG A 218 12.68 10.04 -1.07
C ARG A 218 12.62 9.50 0.36
N CYS A 219 13.61 9.83 1.19
CA CYS A 219 13.70 9.33 2.56
C CYS A 219 13.51 10.43 3.62
N ASP A 220 12.92 11.57 3.24
CA ASP A 220 12.69 12.66 4.18
C ASP A 220 11.70 12.25 5.31
N ILE A 221 11.85 12.90 6.47
CA ILE A 221 11.03 12.76 7.69
C ILE A 221 11.11 11.39 8.39
N ILE A 222 10.68 10.32 7.73
CA ILE A 222 10.55 8.98 8.34
C ILE A 222 11.68 8.01 7.92
N GLY A 223 12.57 8.44 7.04
CA GLY A 223 13.64 7.61 6.49
C GLY A 223 13.14 6.61 5.44
N CYS A 224 14.04 5.72 5.01
CA CYS A 224 13.71 4.54 4.23
C CYS A 224 14.24 3.29 4.93
N ARG A 225 13.51 2.18 4.80
CA ARG A 225 13.89 0.86 5.30
C ARG A 225 13.69 -0.17 4.21
N ASP A 226 14.77 -0.83 3.81
CA ASP A 226 14.77 -1.92 2.84
C ASP A 226 15.84 -2.92 3.26
N SER A 227 15.45 -3.86 4.11
CA SER A 227 16.33 -4.90 4.69
C SER A 227 16.76 -5.97 3.70
N PHE A 228 16.16 -6.01 2.51
CA PHE A 228 16.44 -7.01 1.49
C PHE A 228 17.15 -6.43 0.26
N GLY A 229 16.63 -5.34 -0.28
CA GLY A 229 16.99 -4.82 -1.59
C GLY A 229 18.07 -3.75 -1.59
N ALA A 230 18.29 -3.04 -0.47
CA ALA A 230 19.28 -1.97 -0.37
C ALA A 230 20.51 -2.40 0.43
N GLN A 231 21.72 -2.11 -0.09
CA GLN A 231 22.96 -2.34 0.67
C GLN A 231 23.08 -1.41 1.89
N THR A 232 22.54 -0.21 1.80
CA THR A 232 22.45 0.73 2.92
C THR A 232 21.05 0.69 3.50
N ASN A 233 20.93 0.17 4.72
CA ASN A 233 19.67 0.07 5.45
C ASN A 233 19.93 0.12 6.96
N PRO A 234 19.21 0.96 7.73
CA PRO A 234 18.24 1.97 7.29
C PRO A 234 18.91 3.18 6.62
N VAL A 235 18.14 3.96 5.86
CA VAL A 235 18.53 5.29 5.38
C VAL A 235 17.83 6.33 6.25
N PRO A 236 18.55 7.08 7.11
CA PRO A 236 17.95 8.12 7.93
C PRO A 236 17.51 9.32 7.09
N PRO A 237 16.54 10.12 7.56
CA PRO A 237 16.17 11.37 6.90
C PRO A 237 17.32 12.38 6.94
N ASN A 238 17.43 13.18 5.88
CA ASN A 238 18.31 14.34 5.85
C ASN A 238 17.86 15.40 6.87
N GLN A 239 18.82 16.20 7.36
CA GLN A 239 18.51 17.34 8.22
C GLN A 239 17.70 18.44 7.51
N GLN A 240 17.90 18.57 6.20
CA GLN A 240 17.17 19.47 5.32
C GLN A 240 16.44 18.64 4.26
N ALA A 241 15.18 18.98 4.01
CA ALA A 241 14.38 18.31 2.99
C ALA A 241 14.92 18.56 1.57
N ASP A 242 14.55 17.68 0.64
CA ASP A 242 14.77 17.80 -0.81
C ASP A 242 16.25 17.90 -1.25
N GLN A 243 17.20 17.49 -0.41
CA GLN A 243 18.63 17.45 -0.77
C GLN A 243 18.99 16.22 -1.63
N GLY A 244 18.05 15.28 -1.77
CA GLY A 244 18.27 13.99 -2.40
C GLY A 244 19.09 13.03 -1.55
N TYR A 245 19.18 11.81 -2.05
CA TYR A 245 19.82 10.69 -1.37
C TYR A 245 20.77 9.99 -2.33
N PRO A 246 21.80 9.27 -1.81
CA PRO A 246 22.58 8.37 -2.64
C PRO A 246 21.71 7.36 -3.38
N ASP A 247 22.26 6.83 -4.47
CA ASP A 247 21.67 5.70 -5.19
C ASP A 247 21.41 4.55 -4.21
N CYS A 248 20.20 3.98 -4.30
CA CYS A 248 19.85 2.79 -3.52
C CYS A 248 20.48 1.56 -4.16
N VAL A 249 21.78 1.38 -3.90
CA VAL A 249 22.60 0.29 -4.43
C VAL A 249 21.96 -1.05 -4.07
N LYS A 250 21.70 -1.88 -5.09
CA LYS A 250 21.00 -3.15 -4.94
C LYS A 250 21.86 -4.19 -4.24
N THR A 251 21.27 -5.01 -3.39
CA THR A 251 21.95 -6.21 -2.87
C THR A 251 22.19 -7.23 -4.00
N PRO A 252 23.14 -8.16 -3.85
CA PRO A 252 23.33 -9.24 -4.82
C PRO A 252 22.07 -10.09 -5.02
N ALA A 253 21.31 -10.35 -3.94
CA ALA A 253 20.08 -11.12 -3.98
C ALA A 253 19.00 -10.43 -4.85
N LEU A 254 18.77 -9.14 -4.63
CA LEU A 254 17.84 -8.39 -5.48
C LEU A 254 18.35 -8.25 -6.91
N THR A 255 19.66 -8.06 -7.10
CA THR A 255 20.26 -8.00 -8.45
C THR A 255 19.98 -9.28 -9.23
N ALA A 256 20.06 -10.44 -8.59
CA ALA A 256 19.71 -11.72 -9.20
C ALA A 256 18.22 -11.79 -9.58
N MET A 257 17.32 -11.32 -8.71
CA MET A 257 15.89 -11.24 -9.03
C MET A 257 15.61 -10.34 -10.23
N ILE A 258 16.20 -9.15 -10.25
CA ILE A 258 16.07 -8.17 -11.35
C ILE A 258 16.61 -8.76 -12.66
N ALA A 259 17.75 -9.46 -12.63
CA ALA A 259 18.34 -10.07 -13.83
C ALA A 259 17.46 -11.18 -14.44
N SER A 260 16.59 -11.80 -13.64
CA SER A 260 15.63 -12.81 -14.09
C SER A 260 14.27 -12.25 -14.54
N ALA A 261 14.03 -10.96 -14.34
CA ALA A 261 12.73 -10.33 -14.60
C ALA A 261 12.58 -9.92 -16.07
N ASP A 262 11.40 -10.17 -16.64
CA ASP A 262 10.97 -9.56 -17.91
C ASP A 262 10.14 -8.31 -17.63
N TRP A 263 10.81 -7.16 -17.60
CA TRP A 263 10.24 -5.85 -17.30
C TRP A 263 11.03 -4.74 -17.99
N ASP A 264 10.60 -3.49 -17.86
CA ASP A 264 11.36 -2.33 -18.31
C ASP A 264 12.62 -2.16 -17.44
N PRO A 265 13.84 -2.12 -18.01
CA PRO A 265 15.07 -1.89 -17.25
C PRO A 265 15.06 -0.61 -16.41
N ALA A 266 14.25 0.39 -16.77
CA ALA A 266 14.09 1.61 -15.99
C ALA A 266 13.56 1.34 -14.57
N PHE A 267 12.83 0.25 -14.34
CA PHE A 267 12.35 -0.12 -12.99
C PHE A 267 13.49 -0.45 -12.02
N ALA A 268 14.71 -0.73 -12.50
CA ALA A 268 15.88 -0.88 -11.65
C ALA A 268 16.30 0.43 -10.93
N ASN A 269 15.82 1.59 -11.39
CA ASN A 269 16.09 2.90 -10.79
C ASN A 269 15.17 3.25 -9.61
N TYR A 270 14.26 2.36 -9.21
CA TYR A 270 13.36 2.59 -8.08
C TYR A 270 13.94 2.01 -6.81
N CYS A 271 13.53 2.54 -5.67
CA CYS A 271 13.93 2.08 -4.35
C CYS A 271 12.69 1.75 -3.54
N LEU A 272 12.70 0.61 -2.84
CA LEU A 272 11.75 0.39 -1.76
C LEU A 272 12.03 1.43 -0.66
N LYS A 273 10.99 2.17 -0.29
CA LYS A 273 11.03 3.05 0.88
C LYS A 273 10.67 2.31 2.16
N GLY A 274 9.80 1.32 2.04
CA GLY A 274 9.51 0.38 3.11
C GLY A 274 8.31 -0.50 2.81
N SER A 275 8.11 -1.48 3.67
CA SER A 275 6.95 -2.36 3.68
C SER A 275 6.26 -2.32 5.06
N GLN A 276 4.98 -2.67 5.09
CA GLN A 276 4.17 -2.75 6.30
C GLN A 276 3.24 -3.96 6.20
N THR A 277 3.20 -4.78 7.25
CA THR A 277 2.26 -5.91 7.38
C THR A 277 1.56 -5.94 8.74
N ASP A 278 1.91 -5.00 9.61
CA ASP A 278 1.34 -4.86 10.95
C ASP A 278 1.26 -3.37 11.35
N PHE A 279 0.45 -3.10 12.35
CA PHE A 279 0.17 -1.76 12.87
C PHE A 279 1.26 -1.25 13.81
N THR A 280 1.89 -2.16 14.55
CA THR A 280 2.89 -1.85 15.58
C THR A 280 4.09 -2.77 15.48
N ASP A 281 5.24 -2.30 15.94
CA ASP A 281 6.42 -3.15 16.09
C ASP A 281 6.34 -4.02 17.36
N ALA A 282 7.38 -4.83 17.59
CA ALA A 282 7.46 -5.72 18.75
C ALA A 282 7.48 -5.01 20.11
N THR A 283 7.67 -3.69 20.14
CA THR A 283 7.65 -2.85 21.35
C THR A 283 6.31 -2.11 21.52
N GLY A 284 5.39 -2.24 20.55
CA GLY A 284 4.12 -1.54 20.54
C GLY A 284 4.18 -0.12 19.97
N LEU A 285 5.30 0.28 19.35
CA LEU A 285 5.38 1.56 18.63
C LEU A 285 4.67 1.43 17.29
N ASP A 286 3.93 2.47 16.90
CA ASP A 286 3.24 2.50 15.61
C ASP A 286 4.23 2.37 14.45
N VAL A 287 3.96 1.41 13.56
CA VAL A 287 4.72 1.27 12.32
C VAL A 287 4.33 2.40 11.39
N ARG A 288 5.34 3.12 10.88
CA ARG A 288 5.18 4.24 9.97
C ARG A 288 5.65 3.83 8.58
N LEU A 289 4.79 4.06 7.60
CA LEU A 289 5.08 3.89 6.19
C LEU A 289 4.31 4.95 5.42
N GLY A 290 4.98 5.62 4.50
CA GLY A 290 4.40 6.62 3.62
C GLY A 290 5.34 6.88 2.45
N ASN A 291 4.80 7.47 1.40
CA ASN A 291 5.47 7.88 0.17
C ASN A 291 5.58 9.41 0.18
N SER A 292 6.76 9.94 -0.12
CA SER A 292 6.99 11.39 -0.13
C SER A 292 6.24 12.13 -1.25
N VAL A 293 5.78 11.38 -2.25
CA VAL A 293 4.95 11.85 -3.36
C VAL A 293 3.46 11.75 -3.02
N THR A 294 2.96 10.55 -2.70
CA THR A 294 1.52 10.32 -2.45
C THR A 294 1.04 10.97 -1.15
N GLU A 295 1.85 10.93 -0.08
CA GLU A 295 1.53 11.52 1.23
C GLU A 295 2.29 12.83 1.48
N ASN A 296 2.59 13.56 0.40
CA ASN A 296 3.29 14.84 0.48
C ASN A 296 2.60 15.80 1.45
N GLY A 297 3.37 16.37 2.37
CA GLY A 297 2.86 17.30 3.39
C GLY A 297 2.25 16.64 4.63
N PHE A 298 2.22 15.30 4.73
CA PHE A 298 1.82 14.61 5.96
C PHE A 298 2.52 13.25 6.19
N VAL A 299 3.66 13.03 5.53
CA VAL A 299 4.41 11.76 5.64
C VAL A 299 4.79 11.43 7.10
N ASP A 300 4.91 12.45 7.95
CA ASP A 300 5.14 12.35 9.40
C ASP A 300 3.97 11.74 10.17
N GLN A 301 2.84 11.43 9.54
CA GLN A 301 1.70 10.72 10.15
C GLN A 301 1.19 9.61 9.25
N SER A 302 2.00 9.19 8.29
CA SER A 302 1.62 8.11 7.39
C SER A 302 1.86 6.74 8.05
N SER A 303 0.77 5.98 8.14
CA SER A 303 0.74 4.53 8.30
C SER A 303 -0.26 4.03 7.26
N CYS A 304 0.23 3.39 6.20
CA CYS A 304 -0.62 3.00 5.09
C CYS A 304 -1.72 2.02 5.56
N ILE A 305 -1.38 0.99 6.35
CA ILE A 305 -2.37 0.03 6.86
C ILE A 305 -3.38 0.73 7.78
N THR A 306 -2.92 1.53 8.74
CA THR A 306 -3.83 2.18 9.70
C THR A 306 -4.79 3.14 9.02
N CYS A 307 -4.30 3.98 8.10
CA CYS A 307 -5.12 4.92 7.35
C CYS A 307 -6.14 4.18 6.47
N HIS A 308 -5.73 3.12 5.77
CA HIS A 308 -6.64 2.28 5.00
C HIS A 308 -7.63 1.49 5.87
N GLY A 309 -7.31 1.26 7.14
CA GLY A 309 -8.23 0.74 8.14
C GLY A 309 -9.46 1.63 8.38
N ARG A 310 -9.50 2.85 7.82
CA ARG A 310 -10.67 3.75 7.78
C ARG A 310 -11.47 3.69 6.48
N ALA A 311 -11.10 2.81 5.55
CA ALA A 311 -11.92 2.46 4.40
C ALA A 311 -13.16 1.70 4.90
N ALA A 312 -14.23 2.43 5.19
CA ALA A 312 -15.46 1.90 5.75
C ALA A 312 -16.68 2.71 5.33
N TRP A 313 -17.86 2.09 5.40
CA TRP A 313 -19.15 2.75 5.14
C TRP A 313 -20.18 2.46 6.24
N ASP A 314 -21.16 3.34 6.38
CA ASP A 314 -22.28 3.23 7.32
C ASP A 314 -23.47 2.42 6.75
N SER A 315 -24.56 2.29 7.52
CA SER A 315 -25.76 1.56 7.06
C SER A 315 -26.45 2.15 5.82
N LYS A 316 -26.12 3.39 5.44
CA LYS A 316 -26.63 4.06 4.24
C LYS A 316 -25.69 3.90 3.03
N GLY A 317 -24.57 3.21 3.19
CA GLY A 317 -23.53 3.10 2.16
C GLY A 317 -22.64 4.33 2.06
N ALA A 318 -22.71 5.26 3.00
CA ALA A 318 -21.88 6.47 2.99
C ALA A 318 -20.53 6.20 3.68
N ALA A 319 -19.43 6.71 3.11
CA ALA A 319 -18.12 6.62 3.75
C ALA A 319 -18.10 7.27 5.14
N THR A 320 -17.39 6.66 6.09
CA THR A 320 -17.35 7.11 7.50
C THR A 320 -16.18 8.04 7.83
N SER A 321 -15.36 8.38 6.85
CA SER A 321 -14.23 9.32 6.98
C SER A 321 -14.12 10.19 5.74
N SER A 322 -13.39 11.30 5.85
CA SER A 322 -12.95 12.04 4.68
C SER A 322 -11.59 11.49 4.28
N ALA A 323 -11.54 10.54 3.33
CA ALA A 323 -10.27 10.01 2.84
C ALA A 323 -9.41 9.30 3.90
N GLY A 324 -10.03 8.67 4.90
CA GLY A 324 -9.32 7.98 5.97
C GLY A 324 -8.81 8.88 7.10
N PHE A 325 -8.91 10.21 6.95
CA PHE A 325 -8.56 11.16 7.99
C PHE A 325 -9.65 11.27 9.06
N ASP A 326 -9.23 11.58 10.28
CA ASP A 326 -10.11 11.90 11.42
C ASP A 326 -9.75 13.23 12.07
N ASP A 327 -10.39 13.54 13.19
CA ASP A 327 -10.20 14.80 13.92
C ASP A 327 -8.76 14.95 14.47
N ASN A 328 -7.97 13.86 14.50
CA ASN A 328 -6.57 13.87 14.87
C ASN A 328 -5.63 13.81 13.65
N GLY A 329 -6.11 13.90 12.41
CA GLY A 329 -5.30 13.84 11.19
C GLY A 329 -5.28 12.45 10.55
N ALA A 330 -4.10 11.99 10.13
CA ALA A 330 -3.91 10.62 9.66
C ALA A 330 -3.73 9.68 10.87
N PRO A 331 -4.52 8.60 11.00
CA PRO A 331 -4.45 7.73 12.15
C PRO A 331 -3.19 6.85 12.10
N LEU A 332 -2.64 6.58 13.28
CA LEU A 332 -1.47 5.72 13.51
C LEU A 332 -1.83 4.59 14.49
N GLY A 333 -1.10 3.48 14.39
CA GLY A 333 -1.28 2.33 15.28
C GLY A 333 -2.46 1.43 14.91
N PRO A 334 -2.95 0.60 15.85
CA PRO A 334 -4.00 -0.37 15.59
C PRO A 334 -5.34 0.25 15.18
N ILE A 335 -6.13 -0.52 14.42
CA ILE A 335 -7.53 -0.18 14.13
C ILE A 335 -8.31 0.00 15.42
N GLN A 336 -9.05 1.10 15.53
CA GLN A 336 -9.84 1.41 16.72
C GLN A 336 -11.25 0.84 16.61
N PRO A 337 -11.76 0.11 17.61
CA PRO A 337 -13.14 -0.41 17.61
C PRO A 337 -14.20 0.68 17.41
N ALA A 338 -13.95 1.88 17.93
CA ALA A 338 -14.85 3.03 17.80
C ALA A 338 -15.10 3.48 16.34
N TRP A 339 -14.29 3.03 15.38
CA TRP A 339 -14.53 3.30 13.95
C TRP A 339 -15.66 2.44 13.38
N TYR A 340 -15.97 1.33 14.02
CA TYR A 340 -16.90 0.30 13.53
C TYR A 340 -18.07 0.04 14.47
N TRP A 341 -17.92 0.36 15.75
CA TRP A 341 -18.86 0.03 16.80
C TRP A 341 -19.14 1.22 17.70
N SER A 342 -20.38 1.32 18.15
CA SER A 342 -20.78 2.15 19.28
C SER A 342 -21.12 1.26 20.48
N PHE A 343 -20.86 1.79 21.68
CA PHE A 343 -21.02 1.07 22.93
C PHE A 343 -21.79 1.93 23.93
N SER A 344 -22.85 1.39 24.52
CA SER A 344 -23.62 2.05 25.59
C SER A 344 -23.59 1.28 26.92
N SER A 345 -22.75 0.24 27.02
CA SER A 345 -22.58 -0.62 28.19
C SER A 345 -21.20 -0.43 28.84
N GLN A 346 -21.06 -0.81 30.11
CA GLN A 346 -19.77 -0.89 30.77
C GLN A 346 -18.96 -2.11 30.27
N PRO A 347 -17.61 -2.07 30.31
CA PRO A 347 -16.76 -3.20 29.93
C PRO A 347 -17.03 -4.48 30.75
N PRO A 348 -16.68 -5.67 30.23
CA PRO A 348 -15.99 -5.91 28.96
C PRO A 348 -16.88 -5.62 27.74
N ILE A 349 -16.26 -5.44 26.57
CA ILE A 349 -16.93 -5.18 25.29
C ILE A 349 -16.52 -6.29 24.31
N PHE A 350 -17.49 -7.04 23.77
CA PHE A 350 -17.29 -8.15 22.83
C PHE A 350 -18.56 -8.35 21.99
N GLN A 351 -18.40 -8.99 20.83
CA GLN A 351 -19.49 -9.23 19.88
C GLN A 351 -20.65 -10.00 20.54
N GLY A 352 -21.87 -9.49 20.41
CA GLY A 352 -23.09 -10.11 20.94
C GLY A 352 -23.57 -9.58 22.29
N MET A 353 -22.87 -8.65 22.93
CA MET A 353 -23.38 -8.00 24.15
C MET A 353 -24.46 -6.96 23.88
N SER A 354 -25.39 -6.85 24.84
CA SER A 354 -26.35 -5.75 24.88
C SER A 354 -25.65 -4.40 24.96
N GLY A 355 -26.07 -3.44 24.13
CA GLY A 355 -25.47 -2.10 24.06
C GLY A 355 -24.29 -1.99 23.10
N LEU A 356 -23.89 -3.07 22.43
CA LEU A 356 -22.98 -3.04 21.29
C LEU A 356 -23.76 -2.87 19.99
N SER A 357 -23.48 -1.83 19.21
CA SER A 357 -24.09 -1.64 17.90
C SER A 357 -23.03 -1.40 16.84
N GLN A 358 -23.13 -2.10 15.71
CA GLN A 358 -22.27 -1.83 14.56
C GLN A 358 -22.73 -0.53 13.89
N ILE A 359 -21.79 0.39 13.66
CA ILE A 359 -22.03 1.68 13.00
C ILE A 359 -21.35 1.77 11.64
N ALA A 360 -20.37 0.91 11.37
CA ALA A 360 -19.69 0.87 10.07
C ALA A 360 -19.27 -0.55 9.67
N THR A 361 -19.04 -0.75 8.38
CA THR A 361 -18.50 -1.97 7.79
C THR A 361 -17.18 -1.67 7.09
N SER A 362 -16.17 -2.51 7.32
CA SER A 362 -14.85 -2.37 6.70
C SER A 362 -14.89 -2.80 5.24
N ALA A 363 -14.17 -2.07 4.40
CA ALA A 363 -13.88 -2.43 3.01
C ALA A 363 -12.70 -3.38 2.86
N ASP A 364 -12.24 -4.00 3.96
CA ASP A 364 -11.03 -4.82 3.99
C ASP A 364 -9.87 -4.04 3.36
N PHE A 365 -9.66 -2.81 3.83
CA PHE A 365 -8.61 -1.86 3.42
C PHE A 365 -8.69 -1.31 1.98
N VAL A 366 -9.56 -1.82 1.12
CA VAL A 366 -9.74 -1.32 -0.24
C VAL A 366 -10.45 0.03 -0.21
N TRP A 367 -9.66 1.09 -0.34
CA TRP A 367 -10.08 2.46 -0.09
C TRP A 367 -11.14 2.96 -1.07
N SER A 368 -10.98 2.61 -2.34
CA SER A 368 -11.87 3.05 -3.41
C SER A 368 -13.33 2.63 -3.22
N ILE A 369 -13.63 1.52 -2.53
CA ILE A 369 -15.01 1.03 -2.35
C ILE A 369 -15.93 2.08 -1.70
N PRO A 370 -15.70 2.51 -0.44
CA PRO A 370 -16.59 3.47 0.21
C PRO A 370 -16.58 4.86 -0.43
N PHE A 371 -15.52 5.23 -1.17
CA PHE A 371 -15.40 6.58 -1.74
C PHE A 371 -15.83 6.69 -3.20
N CYS A 372 -15.75 5.62 -3.97
CA CYS A 372 -16.03 5.60 -5.40
C CYS A 372 -17.28 4.83 -5.80
N ALA A 373 -17.87 4.03 -4.91
CA ALA A 373 -19.12 3.31 -5.19
C ALA A 373 -20.16 4.20 -5.87
N LEU A 374 -20.61 3.78 -7.05
CA LEU A 374 -21.59 4.47 -7.87
C LEU A 374 -22.89 4.66 -7.08
N ASP A 375 -23.39 5.89 -7.01
CA ASP A 375 -24.69 6.19 -6.43
C ASP A 375 -25.79 5.80 -7.42
N ASP A 376 -26.19 4.53 -7.33
CA ASP A 376 -27.29 3.92 -8.06
C ASP A 376 -28.66 4.15 -7.40
N THR A 377 -28.70 5.00 -6.36
CA THR A 377 -29.96 5.44 -5.73
C THR A 377 -30.52 6.71 -6.39
N GLN A 378 -29.75 7.32 -7.30
CA GLN A 378 -30.17 8.42 -8.17
C GLN A 378 -30.44 7.92 -9.59
N ASP A 379 -31.32 8.63 -10.31
CA ASP A 379 -31.58 8.41 -11.73
C ASP A 379 -31.23 9.68 -12.54
N PRO A 380 -30.23 9.64 -13.43
CA PRO A 380 -29.34 8.50 -13.71
C PRO A 380 -28.34 8.25 -12.55
N PRO A 381 -27.78 7.04 -12.43
CA PRO A 381 -26.72 6.76 -11.47
C PRO A 381 -25.52 7.70 -11.64
N LYS A 382 -24.93 8.14 -10.54
CA LYS A 382 -23.81 9.09 -10.54
C LYS A 382 -22.59 8.54 -9.84
N VAL A 383 -21.40 8.81 -10.37
CA VAL A 383 -20.15 8.54 -9.66
C VAL A 383 -20.16 9.34 -8.36
N ASN A 384 -19.78 8.69 -7.26
CA ASN A 384 -19.74 9.36 -5.97
C ASN A 384 -18.80 10.56 -6.04
N ARG A 385 -19.27 11.73 -5.59
CA ARG A 385 -18.47 12.96 -5.55
C ARG A 385 -17.17 12.79 -4.76
N ASN A 386 -17.15 11.85 -3.82
CA ASN A 386 -15.99 11.54 -3.00
C ASN A 386 -14.90 10.79 -3.76
N CYS A 387 -15.16 10.29 -4.97
CA CYS A 387 -14.18 9.59 -5.81
C CYS A 387 -13.18 10.54 -6.48
N LYS A 388 -13.44 11.85 -6.48
CA LYS A 388 -12.58 12.81 -7.16
C LYS A 388 -11.20 12.85 -6.52
N GLY A 389 -10.17 12.51 -7.29
CA GLY A 389 -8.78 12.57 -6.87
C GLY A 389 -8.34 11.40 -5.98
N LYS A 390 -8.99 10.23 -6.11
CA LYS A 390 -8.82 9.08 -5.21
C LYS A 390 -8.40 7.81 -5.91
#